data_AF-A0A535Y1G7-F1
#
_entry.id   AF-A0A535Y1G7-F1
#
_cell.length_a   1.000
_cell.length_b   1.000
_cell.length_c   1.000
_cell.angle_alpha   90.00
_cell.angle_beta   90.00
_cell.angle_gamma   90.00
#
_symmetry.space_group_name_H-M   'P 1'
#
loop_
_entity.id
_entity.type
_entity.pdbx_description
1 polymer ?
#
loop_
_entity_poly.entity_id
_entity_poly.type
_entity_poly.pdbx_seq_one_letter_code
_entity_poly.pdbx_strand_id
1 'polypeptide(L)'
;MAAVALPDWLDFRPRLFPSCNFAWLRGPRPVLVDSGFGTDLEATLALLPDEPALVFNTHWHSDHVGGNAGLANRFGMPIAASVTEGSRVNAGDPESFGSAWLDQPVDLFHVDRLVEAGEMLDTGVVRLRVVPAAGHSVGQIALFEDRSRVLIAGDAILASDVAWINPFLDGAAALEVAIATLERIGLLDAHVAVAGHGELIEDVADCIKRSLERLWLWRQEPARMAYHGSRRIFGFALMIHGGFRRSQLMPYLQARRWVHDFAPLAGLPSEEFAERVVSDLLRSGAACWQDDRLVSTVPHSRVGS
;
A
#
# COMPACT_ATOMS: atom_id res chain seq x y z
N MET A 1 -13.13 -17.34 19.74
CA MET A 1 -12.60 -18.23 18.67
C MET A 1 -11.10 -18.37 18.91
N ALA A 2 -10.52 -19.54 18.62
CA ALA A 2 -9.07 -19.67 18.67
C ALA A 2 -8.47 -18.80 17.54
N ALA A 3 -7.40 -18.06 17.83
CA ALA A 3 -6.71 -17.25 16.82
C ALA A 3 -6.30 -18.15 15.64
N VAL A 4 -6.49 -17.67 14.41
CA VAL A 4 -6.08 -18.40 13.22
C VAL A 4 -4.55 -18.51 13.23
N ALA A 5 -4.03 -19.74 13.27
CA ALA A 5 -2.60 -19.97 13.20
C ALA A 5 -2.13 -19.80 11.75
N LEU A 6 -1.18 -18.88 11.53
CA LEU A 6 -0.48 -18.80 10.27
C LEU A 6 0.39 -20.04 10.06
N PRO A 7 0.58 -20.49 8.81
CA PRO A 7 1.46 -21.62 8.55
C PRO A 7 2.92 -21.26 8.88
N ASP A 8 3.71 -22.25 9.31
CA ASP A 8 5.09 -22.05 9.77
C ASP A 8 6.00 -21.40 8.72
N TRP A 9 5.65 -21.48 7.43
CA TRP A 9 6.40 -20.85 6.35
C TRP A 9 6.17 -19.34 6.23
N LEU A 10 5.18 -18.76 6.91
CA LEU A 10 4.86 -17.33 6.89
C LEU A 10 5.11 -16.70 8.27
N ASP A 11 6.05 -15.76 8.32
CA ASP A 11 6.21 -14.85 9.47
C ASP A 11 5.60 -13.50 9.09
N PHE A 12 4.52 -13.13 9.77
CA PHE A 12 3.79 -11.89 9.55
C PHE A 12 3.79 -11.06 10.83
N ARG A 13 4.11 -9.77 10.70
CA ARG A 13 4.11 -8.83 11.83
C ARG A 13 3.48 -7.51 11.37
N PRO A 14 2.33 -7.11 11.96
CA PRO A 14 1.77 -5.79 11.73
C PRO A 14 2.79 -4.70 12.05
N ARG A 15 2.80 -3.64 11.24
CA ARG A 15 3.66 -2.48 11.43
C ARG A 15 2.84 -1.20 11.52
N LEU A 16 3.41 -0.21 12.20
CA LEU A 16 2.87 1.14 12.18
C LEU A 16 3.17 1.80 10.84
N PHE A 17 2.31 2.73 10.45
CA PHE A 17 2.54 3.63 9.32
C PHE A 17 3.86 4.42 9.49
N PRO A 18 4.44 4.96 8.41
CA PRO A 18 3.99 4.83 7.02
C PRO A 18 4.25 3.44 6.42
N SER A 19 5.14 2.63 7.00
CA SER A 19 5.52 1.33 6.43
C SER A 19 4.37 0.35 6.27
N CYS A 20 4.46 -0.48 5.23
CA CYS A 20 3.68 -1.70 5.12
C CYS A 20 4.05 -2.69 6.24
N ASN A 21 3.18 -3.68 6.44
CA ASN A 21 3.39 -4.83 7.30
C ASN A 21 4.60 -5.64 6.84
N PHE A 22 5.23 -6.33 7.79
CA PHE A 22 6.30 -7.26 7.49
C PHE A 22 5.73 -8.63 7.14
N ALA A 23 6.14 -9.19 5.99
CA ALA A 23 5.81 -10.54 5.58
C ALA A 23 7.06 -11.26 5.05
N TRP A 24 7.45 -12.33 5.72
CA TRP A 24 8.62 -13.14 5.39
C TRP A 24 8.23 -14.57 5.10
N LEU A 25 8.59 -15.04 3.90
CA LEU A 25 8.37 -16.41 3.45
C LEU A 25 9.62 -17.23 3.72
N ARG A 26 9.53 -18.19 4.64
CA ARG A 26 10.62 -19.09 4.97
C ARG A 26 10.86 -20.11 3.86
N GLY A 27 12.07 -20.66 3.87
CA GLY A 27 12.51 -21.73 2.97
C GLY A 27 14.01 -21.61 2.70
N PRO A 28 14.61 -22.57 1.98
CA PRO A 28 16.00 -22.45 1.50
C PRO A 28 16.19 -21.28 0.51
N ARG A 29 15.11 -20.75 -0.06
CA ARG A 29 15.09 -19.51 -0.86
C ARG A 29 14.10 -18.53 -0.21
N PRO A 30 14.49 -17.88 0.90
CA PRO A 30 13.56 -17.03 1.62
C PRO A 30 13.19 -15.79 0.81
N VAL A 31 11.96 -15.31 1.00
CA VAL A 31 11.43 -14.14 0.29
C VAL A 31 10.92 -13.13 1.28
N LEU A 32 11.37 -11.89 1.15
CA LEU A 32 10.74 -10.75 1.79
C LEU A 32 9.64 -10.22 0.85
N VAL A 33 8.41 -10.08 1.33
CA VAL A 33 7.33 -9.46 0.57
C VAL A 33 7.18 -8.01 1.05
N ASP A 34 7.45 -7.07 0.13
CA ASP A 34 7.57 -5.63 0.37
C ASP A 34 8.66 -5.26 1.41
N SER A 35 9.23 -4.06 1.31
CA SER A 35 10.39 -3.61 2.09
C SER A 35 10.10 -2.47 3.07
N GLY A 36 8.85 -2.00 3.14
CA GLY A 36 8.47 -0.89 4.00
C GLY A 36 8.86 0.47 3.42
N PHE A 37 8.68 1.51 4.23
CA PHE A 37 9.06 2.87 3.88
C PHE A 37 10.59 3.07 3.99
N GLY A 38 11.19 3.92 3.14
CA GLY A 38 12.65 4.02 3.03
C GLY A 38 13.37 4.41 4.31
N THR A 39 12.80 5.32 5.11
CA THR A 39 13.38 5.73 6.40
C THR A 39 13.33 4.65 7.48
N ASP A 40 12.56 3.59 7.23
CA ASP A 40 12.38 2.45 8.13
C ASP A 40 13.30 1.27 7.76
N LEU A 41 14.26 1.45 6.84
CA LEU A 41 15.15 0.38 6.37
C LEU A 41 15.82 -0.40 7.52
N GLU A 42 16.39 0.30 8.51
CA GLU A 42 17.05 -0.36 9.66
C GLU A 42 16.06 -1.17 10.50
N ALA A 43 14.83 -0.68 10.64
CA ALA A 43 13.76 -1.43 11.31
C ALA A 43 13.36 -2.67 10.50
N THR A 44 13.28 -2.56 9.17
CA THR A 44 13.05 -3.71 8.28
C THR A 44 14.19 -4.73 8.40
N LEU A 45 15.45 -4.29 8.35
CA LEU A 45 16.64 -5.14 8.48
C LEU A 45 16.68 -5.88 9.81
N ALA A 46 16.29 -5.22 10.91
CA ALA A 46 16.25 -5.83 12.24
C ALA A 46 15.19 -6.94 12.39
N LEU A 47 14.19 -6.99 11.50
CA LEU A 47 13.17 -8.04 11.49
C LEU A 47 13.60 -9.27 10.69
N LEU A 48 14.58 -9.14 9.79
CA LEU A 48 15.01 -10.22 8.90
C LEU A 48 15.66 -11.35 9.70
N PRO A 49 15.15 -12.59 9.59
CA PRO A 49 15.79 -13.75 10.20
C PRO A 49 17.13 -14.09 9.54
N ASP A 50 17.22 -13.89 8.23
CA ASP A 50 18.36 -14.21 7.36
C ASP A 50 18.37 -13.26 6.14
N GLU A 51 19.37 -13.38 5.27
CA GLU A 51 19.41 -12.67 3.99
C GLU A 51 18.33 -13.19 3.02
N PRO A 52 17.47 -12.31 2.45
CA PRO A 52 16.46 -12.72 1.47
C PRO A 52 17.12 -13.20 0.17
N ALA A 53 16.63 -14.32 -0.38
CA ALA A 53 16.98 -14.73 -1.74
C ALA A 53 16.25 -13.89 -2.81
N LEU A 54 15.16 -13.20 -2.43
CA LEU A 54 14.35 -12.34 -3.29
C LEU A 54 13.60 -11.32 -2.43
N VAL A 55 13.48 -10.09 -2.91
CA VAL A 55 12.40 -9.18 -2.50
C VAL A 55 11.30 -9.22 -3.54
N PHE A 56 10.07 -9.53 -3.12
CA PHE A 56 8.90 -9.54 -3.99
C PHE A 56 8.02 -8.34 -3.65
N ASN A 57 7.89 -7.40 -4.60
CA ASN A 57 7.00 -6.26 -4.44
C ASN A 57 5.59 -6.63 -4.88
N THR A 58 4.61 -6.41 -4.00
CA THR A 58 3.19 -6.51 -4.33
C THR A 58 2.78 -5.39 -5.29
N HIS A 59 3.26 -4.17 -5.00
CA HIS A 59 3.12 -3.02 -5.86
C HIS A 59 4.15 -1.92 -5.55
N TRP A 60 4.11 -0.82 -6.31
CA TRP A 60 5.11 0.24 -6.34
C TRP A 60 4.99 1.39 -5.32
N HIS A 61 4.04 1.38 -4.37
CA HIS A 61 3.91 2.52 -3.45
C HIS A 61 5.09 2.62 -2.46
N SER A 62 5.41 3.84 -2.06
CA SER A 62 6.65 4.18 -1.33
C SER A 62 6.83 3.45 0.00
N ASP A 63 5.72 3.13 0.65
CA ASP A 63 5.60 2.36 1.87
C ASP A 63 5.75 0.86 1.69
N HIS A 64 5.77 0.38 0.46
CA HIS A 64 6.01 -1.02 0.07
C HIS A 64 7.39 -1.22 -0.55
N VAL A 65 7.90 -0.24 -1.31
CA VAL A 65 9.17 -0.39 -2.04
C VAL A 65 10.30 0.48 -1.52
N GLY A 66 10.05 1.33 -0.53
CA GLY A 66 11.01 2.33 -0.07
C GLY A 66 12.33 1.74 0.45
N GLY A 67 12.30 0.53 1.00
CA GLY A 67 13.50 -0.18 1.46
C GLY A 67 14.30 -0.89 0.37
N ASN A 68 13.80 -0.95 -0.88
CA ASN A 68 14.38 -1.79 -1.93
C ASN A 68 15.81 -1.41 -2.29
N ALA A 69 16.08 -0.12 -2.49
CA ALA A 69 17.43 0.36 -2.83
C ALA A 69 18.43 0.02 -1.72
N GLY A 70 18.03 0.22 -0.46
CA GLY A 70 18.84 -0.11 0.71
C GLY A 70 19.15 -1.61 0.82
N LEU A 71 18.14 -2.46 0.64
CA LEU A 71 18.31 -3.91 0.65
C LEU A 71 19.21 -4.39 -0.50
N ALA A 72 19.01 -3.86 -1.71
CA ALA A 72 19.80 -4.23 -2.88
C ALA A 72 21.28 -3.85 -2.68
N ASN A 73 21.55 -2.66 -2.12
CA ASN A 73 22.91 -2.25 -1.78
C ASN A 73 23.54 -3.12 -0.68
N ARG A 74 22.73 -3.65 0.25
CA ARG A 74 23.18 -4.40 1.41
C ARG A 74 23.47 -5.88 1.12
N PHE A 75 22.68 -6.49 0.24
CA PHE A 75 22.69 -7.94 -0.01
C PHE A 75 22.94 -8.30 -1.49
N GLY A 76 22.65 -7.41 -2.44
CA GLY A 76 22.76 -7.71 -3.87
C GLY A 76 21.77 -8.76 -4.36
N MET A 77 20.66 -8.94 -3.63
CA MET A 77 19.60 -9.88 -3.96
C MET A 77 18.70 -9.33 -5.08
N PRO A 78 18.07 -10.19 -5.90
CA PRO A 78 17.14 -9.73 -6.92
C PRO A 78 15.87 -9.14 -6.31
N ILE A 79 15.31 -8.15 -7.01
CA ILE A 79 13.98 -7.57 -6.75
C ILE A 79 13.01 -8.02 -7.85
N ALA A 80 11.84 -8.52 -7.44
CA ALA A 80 10.74 -8.87 -8.32
C ALA A 80 9.59 -7.88 -8.20
N ALA A 81 8.96 -7.59 -9.33
CA ALA A 81 7.68 -6.86 -9.40
C ALA A 81 6.90 -7.35 -10.63
N SER A 82 5.63 -6.94 -10.75
CA SER A 82 4.85 -7.27 -11.94
C SER A 82 5.49 -6.71 -13.20
N VAL A 83 5.26 -7.34 -14.36
CA VAL A 83 5.71 -6.80 -15.66
C VAL A 83 5.29 -5.34 -15.83
N THR A 84 4.05 -5.01 -15.45
CA THR A 84 3.48 -3.67 -15.59
C THR A 84 4.24 -2.61 -14.78
N GLU A 85 4.50 -2.88 -13.50
CA GLU A 85 5.16 -1.89 -12.63
C GLU A 85 6.68 -1.93 -12.75
N GLY A 86 7.27 -3.12 -12.77
CA GLY A 86 8.71 -3.28 -12.90
C GLY A 86 9.27 -2.70 -14.20
N SER A 87 8.52 -2.79 -15.31
CA SER A 87 8.94 -2.16 -16.57
C SER A 87 8.93 -0.63 -16.48
N ARG A 88 7.99 -0.02 -15.76
CA ARG A 88 7.94 1.44 -15.56
C ARG A 88 9.08 1.91 -14.67
N VAL A 89 9.32 1.21 -13.56
CA VAL A 89 10.46 1.45 -12.66
C VAL A 89 11.76 1.40 -13.44
N ASN A 90 11.98 0.34 -14.22
CA ASN A 90 13.21 0.16 -14.99
C ASN A 90 13.39 1.16 -16.14
N ALA A 91 12.28 1.72 -16.67
CA ALA A 91 12.33 2.78 -17.66
C ALA A 91 12.68 4.16 -17.06
N GLY A 92 12.77 4.28 -15.73
CA GLY A 92 12.99 5.54 -15.04
C GLY A 92 11.84 6.53 -15.25
N ASP A 93 10.61 6.03 -15.37
CA ASP A 93 9.42 6.87 -15.52
C ASP A 93 9.34 7.83 -14.31
N PRO A 94 9.34 9.17 -14.51
CA PRO A 94 9.32 10.15 -13.43
C PRO A 94 8.10 10.06 -12.52
N GLU A 95 6.99 9.47 -12.99
CA GLU A 95 5.79 9.21 -12.21
C GLU A 95 5.76 7.76 -11.68
N SER A 96 6.85 6.99 -11.85
CA SER A 96 7.03 5.74 -11.10
C SER A 96 6.85 6.00 -9.61
N PHE A 97 6.15 5.11 -8.94
CA PHE A 97 5.80 5.20 -7.51
C PHE A 97 4.78 6.31 -7.18
N GLY A 98 4.36 7.13 -8.15
CA GLY A 98 3.54 8.32 -7.90
C GLY A 98 4.24 9.34 -6.99
N SER A 99 5.56 9.27 -6.83
CA SER A 99 6.31 9.96 -5.77
C SER A 99 6.16 11.48 -5.81
N ALA A 100 6.27 12.08 -6.99
CA ALA A 100 6.09 13.52 -7.18
C ALA A 100 4.62 13.95 -6.98
N TRP A 101 3.68 13.13 -7.44
CA TRP A 101 2.25 13.38 -7.27
C TRP A 101 1.81 13.27 -5.80
N LEU A 102 2.36 12.31 -5.05
CA LEU A 102 2.05 12.02 -3.65
C LEU A 102 2.88 12.82 -2.64
N ASP A 103 4.00 13.41 -3.04
CA ASP A 103 5.04 13.95 -2.16
C ASP A 103 5.65 12.87 -1.25
N GLN A 104 5.91 11.69 -1.82
CA GLN A 104 6.41 10.51 -1.10
C GLN A 104 7.64 9.94 -1.83
N PRO A 105 8.86 10.32 -1.41
CA PRO A 105 10.08 9.94 -2.12
C PRO A 105 10.39 8.45 -1.99
N VAL A 106 10.98 7.89 -3.04
CA VAL A 106 11.48 6.52 -3.11
C VAL A 106 12.89 6.56 -3.68
N ASP A 107 13.84 5.91 -3.01
CA ASP A 107 15.19 5.74 -3.55
C ASP A 107 15.15 4.82 -4.77
N LEU A 108 15.88 5.20 -5.82
CA LEU A 108 15.86 4.45 -7.08
C LEU A 108 16.43 3.04 -6.90
N PHE A 109 15.72 2.06 -7.45
CA PHE A 109 16.14 0.66 -7.52
C PHE A 109 15.84 0.08 -8.90
N HIS A 110 16.40 -1.09 -9.19
CA HIS A 110 16.13 -1.84 -10.41
C HIS A 110 15.30 -3.09 -10.09
N VAL A 111 14.36 -3.43 -10.96
CA VAL A 111 13.61 -4.69 -10.88
C VAL A 111 14.30 -5.72 -11.76
N ASP A 112 14.96 -6.68 -11.13
CA ASP A 112 15.72 -7.75 -11.81
C ASP A 112 14.80 -8.82 -12.40
N ARG A 113 13.64 -9.06 -11.79
CA ARG A 113 12.67 -10.07 -12.23
C ARG A 113 11.30 -9.45 -12.46
N LEU A 114 10.88 -9.44 -13.73
CA LEU A 114 9.50 -9.16 -14.09
C LEU A 114 8.65 -10.42 -13.93
N VAL A 115 7.48 -10.29 -13.30
CA VAL A 115 6.60 -11.40 -12.95
C VAL A 115 5.21 -11.20 -13.57
N GLU A 116 4.66 -12.27 -14.14
CA GLU A 116 3.29 -12.32 -14.65
C GLU A 116 2.34 -13.05 -13.69
N ALA A 117 1.06 -12.69 -13.78
CA ALA A 117 0.00 -13.43 -13.09
C ALA A 117 -0.06 -14.88 -13.56
N GLY A 118 -0.24 -15.81 -12.62
CA GLY A 118 -0.24 -17.25 -12.86
C GLY A 118 1.12 -17.93 -12.67
N GLU A 119 2.22 -17.17 -12.58
CA GLU A 119 3.51 -17.71 -12.19
C GLU A 119 3.50 -18.28 -10.76
N MET A 120 4.47 -19.16 -10.49
CA MET A 120 4.69 -19.71 -9.15
C MET A 120 5.96 -19.13 -8.53
N LEU A 121 5.81 -18.58 -7.32
CA LEU A 121 6.92 -18.23 -6.44
C LEU A 121 7.23 -19.43 -5.53
N ASP A 122 8.48 -19.90 -5.53
CA ASP A 122 8.88 -21.12 -4.83
C ASP A 122 10.04 -20.87 -3.86
N THR A 123 9.75 -20.95 -2.55
CA THR A 123 10.76 -20.79 -1.50
C THR A 123 11.53 -22.08 -1.20
N GLY A 124 11.11 -23.20 -1.77
CA GLY A 124 11.60 -24.56 -1.51
C GLY A 124 10.82 -25.31 -0.42
N VAL A 125 10.04 -24.61 0.41
CA VAL A 125 9.09 -25.22 1.38
C VAL A 125 7.64 -24.93 1.03
N VAL A 126 7.37 -23.82 0.34
CA VAL A 126 6.04 -23.43 -0.12
C VAL A 126 6.10 -22.90 -1.56
N ARG A 127 5.03 -23.14 -2.32
CA ARG A 127 4.82 -22.56 -3.65
C ARG A 127 3.55 -21.72 -3.65
N LEU A 128 3.68 -20.44 -3.95
CA LEU A 128 2.57 -19.50 -4.00
C LEU A 128 2.33 -19.07 -5.44
N ARG A 129 1.08 -19.04 -5.87
CA ARG A 129 0.66 -18.54 -7.17
C ARG A 129 0.56 -17.03 -7.13
N VAL A 130 1.13 -16.38 -8.13
CA VAL A 130 0.97 -14.94 -8.35
C VAL A 130 -0.43 -14.69 -8.88
N VAL A 131 -1.21 -13.87 -8.20
CA VAL A 131 -2.59 -13.54 -8.58
C VAL A 131 -2.70 -12.07 -8.95
N PRO A 132 -3.43 -11.71 -10.03
CA PRO A 132 -3.60 -10.31 -10.39
C PRO A 132 -4.49 -9.62 -9.36
N ALA A 133 -4.02 -8.49 -8.84
CA ALA A 133 -4.64 -7.77 -7.74
C ALA A 133 -4.74 -6.25 -8.00
N ALA A 134 -4.77 -5.85 -9.27
CA ALA A 134 -4.81 -4.46 -9.71
C ALA A 134 -6.06 -3.69 -9.22
N GLY A 135 -5.97 -2.36 -9.22
CA GLY A 135 -7.07 -1.45 -8.92
C GLY A 135 -6.69 -0.39 -7.90
N HIS A 136 -5.97 -0.78 -6.85
CA HIS A 136 -5.29 0.16 -5.96
C HIS A 136 -4.00 0.71 -6.60
N SER A 137 -3.24 -0.15 -7.26
CA SER A 137 -2.27 0.23 -8.27
C SER A 137 -2.51 -0.53 -9.58
N VAL A 138 -2.02 0.03 -10.69
CA VAL A 138 -2.22 -0.51 -12.04
C VAL A 138 -1.68 -1.93 -12.24
N GLY A 139 -0.57 -2.30 -11.59
CA GLY A 139 0.09 -3.58 -11.77
C GLY A 139 0.21 -4.40 -10.50
N GLN A 140 -0.60 -4.11 -9.47
CA GLN A 140 -0.55 -4.86 -8.23
C GLN A 140 -0.76 -6.36 -8.44
N ILE A 141 0.08 -7.14 -7.77
CA ILE A 141 0.01 -8.59 -7.70
C ILE A 141 0.00 -9.05 -6.23
N ALA A 142 -0.70 -10.14 -5.98
CA ALA A 142 -0.76 -10.81 -4.69
C ALA A 142 -0.21 -12.23 -4.81
N LEU A 143 0.01 -12.90 -3.68
CA LEU A 143 0.47 -14.29 -3.62
C LEU A 143 -0.58 -15.15 -2.93
N PHE A 144 -0.94 -16.28 -3.53
CA PHE A 144 -1.92 -17.21 -2.97
C PHE A 144 -1.35 -18.61 -2.84
N GLU A 145 -1.49 -19.23 -1.68
CA GLU A 145 -1.08 -20.62 -1.44
C GLU A 145 -2.32 -21.51 -1.32
N ASP A 146 -2.47 -22.46 -2.25
CA ASP A 146 -3.73 -23.21 -2.42
C ASP A 146 -4.02 -24.20 -1.27
N ARG A 147 -3.01 -24.75 -0.56
CA ARG A 147 -3.24 -25.81 0.45
C ARG A 147 -3.72 -25.26 1.79
N SER A 148 -3.03 -24.24 2.30
CA SER A 148 -3.34 -23.53 3.54
C SER A 148 -4.32 -22.39 3.33
N ARG A 149 -4.67 -22.07 2.07
CA ARG A 149 -5.63 -21.04 1.69
C ARG A 149 -5.23 -19.65 2.22
N VAL A 150 -3.94 -19.34 2.16
CA VAL A 150 -3.37 -18.08 2.65
C VAL A 150 -3.17 -17.12 1.48
N LEU A 151 -3.64 -15.89 1.63
CA LEU A 151 -3.47 -14.79 0.67
C LEU A 151 -2.55 -13.71 1.25
N ILE A 152 -1.49 -13.36 0.52
CA ILE A 152 -0.69 -12.16 0.77
C ILE A 152 -1.17 -11.11 -0.22
N ALA A 153 -2.02 -10.21 0.24
CA ALA A 153 -2.87 -9.39 -0.62
C ALA A 153 -2.22 -8.07 -1.08
N GLY A 154 -1.13 -7.65 -0.45
CA GLY A 154 -0.72 -6.25 -0.49
C GLY A 154 -1.90 -5.37 -0.08
N ASP A 155 -2.15 -4.31 -0.84
CA ASP A 155 -3.25 -3.36 -0.57
C ASP A 155 -4.55 -3.68 -1.31
N ALA A 156 -4.74 -4.92 -1.79
CA ALA A 156 -5.96 -5.30 -2.51
C ALA A 156 -7.16 -5.41 -1.56
N ILE A 157 -6.92 -5.84 -0.31
CA ILE A 157 -7.89 -5.86 0.79
C ILE A 157 -7.20 -5.39 2.07
N LEU A 158 -7.93 -4.66 2.93
CA LEU A 158 -7.46 -4.22 4.25
C LEU A 158 -8.48 -4.67 5.31
N ALA A 159 -8.02 -5.10 6.49
CA ALA A 159 -8.90 -5.68 7.51
C ALA A 159 -10.04 -4.76 7.97
N SER A 160 -9.71 -3.48 8.15
CA SER A 160 -10.61 -2.47 8.74
C SER A 160 -10.95 -1.32 7.80
N ASP A 161 -10.50 -1.37 6.54
CA ASP A 161 -10.72 -0.28 5.58
C ASP A 161 -10.66 -0.77 4.13
N VAL A 162 -10.71 0.15 3.16
CA VAL A 162 -10.44 -0.13 1.75
C VAL A 162 -9.27 0.71 1.30
N ALA A 163 -8.36 0.13 0.53
CA ALA A 163 -7.26 0.89 -0.04
C ALA A 163 -7.80 2.02 -0.94
N TRP A 164 -7.08 3.13 -1.01
CA TRP A 164 -7.53 4.23 -1.85
C TRP A 164 -7.44 3.84 -3.33
N ILE A 165 -8.34 4.41 -4.13
CA ILE A 165 -8.41 4.19 -5.57
C ILE A 165 -8.05 5.49 -6.26
N ASN A 166 -7.09 5.44 -7.18
CA ASN A 166 -6.60 6.61 -7.88
C ASN A 166 -6.90 6.53 -9.39
N PRO A 167 -8.00 7.13 -9.86
CA PRO A 167 -8.33 7.12 -11.28
C PRO A 167 -7.39 7.99 -12.14
N PHE A 168 -6.52 8.80 -11.53
CA PHE A 168 -5.63 9.73 -12.23
C PHE A 168 -4.25 9.13 -12.52
N LEU A 169 -3.70 8.33 -11.60
CA LEU A 169 -2.44 7.61 -11.83
C LEU A 169 -2.65 6.18 -12.34
N ASP A 170 -3.68 5.49 -11.86
CA ASP A 170 -3.94 4.08 -12.19
C ASP A 170 -4.97 3.90 -13.30
N GLY A 171 -5.50 5.02 -13.81
CA GLY A 171 -6.40 5.09 -14.96
C GLY A 171 -7.87 5.16 -14.59
N ALA A 172 -8.68 5.72 -15.49
CA ALA A 172 -10.09 6.04 -15.22
C ALA A 172 -10.96 4.84 -14.82
N ALA A 173 -10.54 3.62 -15.16
CA ALA A 173 -11.22 2.37 -14.80
C ALA A 173 -10.77 1.77 -13.45
N ALA A 174 -9.86 2.40 -12.71
CA ALA A 174 -9.25 1.85 -11.49
C ALA A 174 -10.29 1.32 -10.48
N LEU A 175 -11.41 2.03 -10.29
CA LEU A 175 -12.49 1.58 -9.41
C LEU A 175 -13.16 0.29 -9.89
N GLU A 176 -13.49 0.20 -11.18
CA GLU A 176 -14.10 -1.01 -11.76
C GLU A 176 -13.11 -2.18 -11.74
N VAL A 177 -11.82 -1.91 -11.96
CA VAL A 177 -10.74 -2.90 -11.86
C VAL A 177 -10.62 -3.42 -10.42
N ALA A 178 -10.67 -2.53 -9.41
CA ALA A 178 -10.64 -2.91 -8.01
C ALA A 178 -11.84 -3.79 -7.62
N ILE A 179 -13.05 -3.45 -8.06
CA ILE A 179 -14.25 -4.29 -7.87
C ILE A 179 -14.03 -5.68 -8.46
N ALA A 180 -13.61 -5.76 -9.72
CA ALA A 180 -13.34 -7.03 -10.40
C ALA A 180 -12.20 -7.82 -9.73
N THR A 181 -11.21 -7.14 -9.15
CA THR A 181 -10.14 -7.77 -8.35
C THR A 181 -10.72 -8.41 -7.09
N LEU A 182 -11.55 -7.69 -6.33
CA LEU A 182 -12.16 -8.24 -5.12
C LEU A 182 -13.08 -9.44 -5.41
N GLU A 183 -13.85 -9.38 -6.50
CA GLU A 183 -14.66 -10.51 -6.95
C GLU A 183 -13.79 -11.73 -7.28
N ARG A 184 -12.68 -11.53 -8.01
CA ARG A 184 -11.73 -12.61 -8.33
C ARG A 184 -11.04 -13.18 -7.10
N ILE A 185 -10.62 -12.33 -6.16
CA ILE A 185 -10.01 -12.75 -4.89
C ILE A 185 -11.04 -13.55 -4.08
N GLY A 186 -12.32 -13.16 -4.09
CA GLY A 186 -13.40 -13.90 -3.43
C GLY A 186 -13.56 -15.33 -3.92
N LEU A 187 -13.22 -15.60 -5.19
CA LEU A 187 -13.25 -16.94 -5.77
C LEU A 187 -12.05 -17.82 -5.37
N LEU A 188 -11.00 -17.24 -4.77
CA LEU A 188 -9.85 -18.02 -4.29
C LEU A 188 -10.20 -18.85 -3.05
N ASP A 189 -11.25 -18.46 -2.31
CA ASP A 189 -11.67 -19.11 -1.06
C ASP A 189 -10.51 -19.13 -0.04
N ALA A 190 -9.85 -17.98 0.12
CA ALA A 190 -8.80 -17.79 1.11
C ALA A 190 -9.41 -17.81 2.52
N HIS A 191 -8.81 -18.57 3.42
CA HIS A 191 -9.24 -18.65 4.82
C HIS A 191 -8.63 -17.54 5.67
N VAL A 192 -7.42 -17.09 5.30
CA VAL A 192 -6.71 -16.03 5.98
C VAL A 192 -5.98 -15.17 4.97
N ALA A 193 -5.92 -13.87 5.23
CA ALA A 193 -5.15 -12.95 4.41
C ALA A 193 -4.28 -12.02 5.26
N VAL A 194 -3.08 -11.74 4.76
CA VAL A 194 -2.23 -10.68 5.26
C VAL A 194 -2.26 -9.52 4.26
N ALA A 195 -2.62 -8.35 4.77
CA ALA A 195 -2.68 -7.11 4.00
C ALA A 195 -1.35 -6.34 4.12
N GLY A 196 -1.19 -5.37 3.23
CA GLY A 196 -0.11 -4.39 3.28
C GLY A 196 -0.13 -3.55 4.55
N HIS A 197 -1.30 -3.31 5.15
CA HIS A 197 -1.41 -2.60 6.42
C HIS A 197 -2.46 -3.20 7.35
N GLY A 198 -2.23 -3.04 8.65
CA GLY A 198 -3.17 -3.42 9.70
C GLY A 198 -3.05 -4.87 10.11
N GLU A 199 -4.08 -5.35 10.82
CA GLU A 199 -4.11 -6.67 11.42
C GLU A 199 -4.35 -7.81 10.42
N LEU A 200 -4.13 -9.04 10.89
CA LEU A 200 -4.46 -10.25 10.16
C LEU A 200 -5.96 -10.31 9.81
N ILE A 201 -6.29 -10.74 8.59
CA ILE A 201 -7.67 -10.92 8.13
C ILE A 201 -8.06 -12.39 8.32
N GLU A 202 -8.80 -12.68 9.39
CA GLU A 202 -9.29 -14.04 9.70
C GLU A 202 -10.63 -14.38 9.02
N ASP A 203 -11.42 -13.37 8.64
CA ASP A 203 -12.66 -13.53 7.87
C ASP A 203 -12.54 -12.81 6.53
N VAL A 204 -11.88 -13.48 5.58
CA VAL A 204 -11.59 -12.92 4.25
C VAL A 204 -12.87 -12.69 3.45
N ALA A 205 -13.86 -13.59 3.57
CA ALA A 205 -15.12 -13.47 2.87
C ALA A 205 -15.90 -12.22 3.30
N ASP A 206 -16.03 -11.98 4.61
CA ASP A 206 -16.70 -10.78 5.11
C ASP A 206 -15.87 -9.52 4.81
N CYS A 207 -14.53 -9.61 4.88
CA CYS A 207 -13.65 -8.51 4.47
C CYS A 207 -13.89 -8.08 3.01
N ILE A 208 -13.95 -9.04 2.08
CA ILE A 208 -14.22 -8.78 0.66
C ILE A 208 -15.62 -8.19 0.48
N LYS A 209 -16.62 -8.75 1.16
CA LYS A 209 -17.99 -8.26 1.09
C LYS A 209 -18.10 -6.79 1.52
N ARG A 210 -17.55 -6.43 2.69
CA ARG A 210 -17.55 -5.04 3.20
C ARG A 210 -16.78 -4.11 2.26
N SER A 211 -15.67 -4.57 1.69
CA SER A 211 -14.90 -3.80 0.72
C SER A 211 -15.68 -3.55 -0.57
N LEU A 212 -16.34 -4.56 -1.13
CA LEU A 212 -17.20 -4.44 -2.31
C LEU A 212 -18.37 -3.48 -2.07
N GLU A 213 -19.05 -3.58 -0.92
CA GLU A 213 -20.12 -2.65 -0.54
C GLU A 213 -19.64 -1.19 -0.54
N ARG A 214 -18.42 -0.93 -0.03
CA ARG A 214 -17.80 0.39 -0.06
C ARG A 214 -17.47 0.85 -1.48
N LEU A 215 -16.89 -0.01 -2.31
CA LEU A 215 -16.53 0.34 -3.68
C LEU A 215 -17.77 0.61 -4.55
N TRP A 216 -18.84 -0.17 -4.39
CA TRP A 216 -20.11 0.08 -5.09
C TRP A 216 -20.79 1.38 -4.65
N LEU A 217 -20.63 1.77 -3.37
CA LEU A 217 -21.07 3.08 -2.91
C LEU A 217 -20.25 4.19 -3.55
N TRP A 218 -18.93 4.06 -3.63
CA TRP A 218 -18.05 5.03 -4.29
C TRP A 218 -18.33 5.19 -5.78
N ARG A 219 -18.75 4.11 -6.44
CA ARG A 219 -19.19 4.15 -7.84
C ARG A 219 -20.40 5.08 -8.03
N GLN A 220 -21.30 5.12 -7.05
CA GLN A 220 -22.49 5.99 -7.07
C GLN A 220 -22.18 7.39 -6.52
N GLU A 221 -21.21 7.50 -5.61
CA GLU A 221 -20.83 8.74 -4.94
C GLU A 221 -19.30 8.99 -5.04
N PRO A 222 -18.78 9.43 -6.22
CA PRO A 222 -17.34 9.60 -6.44
C PRO A 222 -16.65 10.56 -5.47
N ALA A 223 -17.39 11.54 -4.94
CA ALA A 223 -16.92 12.44 -3.91
C ALA A 223 -16.40 11.69 -2.67
N ARG A 224 -17.04 10.57 -2.28
CA ARG A 224 -16.60 9.76 -1.13
C ARG A 224 -15.25 9.11 -1.39
N MET A 225 -15.03 8.60 -2.59
CA MET A 225 -13.73 8.06 -3.01
C MET A 225 -12.65 9.14 -2.97
N ALA A 226 -12.97 10.33 -3.49
CA ALA A 226 -12.06 11.47 -3.51
C ALA A 226 -11.61 11.89 -2.11
N TYR A 227 -12.57 12.04 -1.17
CA TYR A 227 -12.25 12.36 0.23
C TYR A 227 -11.51 11.22 0.92
N HIS A 228 -11.85 9.96 0.65
CA HIS A 228 -11.17 8.80 1.22
C HIS A 228 -9.69 8.78 0.84
N GLY A 229 -9.38 8.83 -0.45
CA GLY A 229 -8.00 8.85 -0.94
C GLY A 229 -7.23 10.06 -0.45
N SER A 230 -7.82 11.25 -0.57
CA SER A 230 -7.18 12.51 -0.19
C SER A 230 -6.83 12.59 1.30
N ARG A 231 -7.69 12.07 2.18
CA ARG A 231 -7.41 11.99 3.63
C ARG A 231 -6.23 11.06 3.91
N ARG A 232 -6.08 9.96 3.18
CA ARG A 232 -4.95 9.03 3.35
C ARG A 232 -3.65 9.65 2.86
N ILE A 233 -3.65 10.22 1.66
CA ILE A 233 -2.47 10.92 1.10
C ILE A 233 -1.99 12.01 2.06
N PHE A 234 -2.91 12.87 2.51
CA PHE A 234 -2.52 13.96 3.41
C PHE A 234 -2.17 13.46 4.83
N GLY A 235 -2.82 12.41 5.31
CA GLY A 235 -2.45 11.73 6.56
C GLY A 235 -1.01 11.22 6.52
N PHE A 236 -0.59 10.61 5.41
CA PHE A 236 0.81 10.20 5.19
C PHE A 236 1.75 11.40 5.14
N ALA A 237 1.39 12.47 4.44
CA ALA A 237 2.20 13.69 4.42
C ALA A 237 2.42 14.26 5.83
N LEU A 238 1.40 14.24 6.70
CA LEU A 238 1.54 14.65 8.10
C LEU A 238 2.54 13.75 8.87
N MET A 239 2.58 12.45 8.59
CA MET A 239 3.52 11.52 9.22
C MET A 239 4.95 11.73 8.72
N ILE A 240 5.12 11.84 7.41
CA ILE A 240 6.42 11.98 6.73
C ILE A 240 7.09 13.31 7.10
N HIS A 241 6.34 14.41 7.10
CA HIS A 241 6.88 15.74 7.38
C HIS A 241 6.84 16.14 8.86
N GLY A 242 6.37 15.24 9.75
CA GLY A 242 6.16 15.55 11.16
C GLY A 242 5.15 16.68 11.40
N GLY A 243 4.18 16.82 10.49
CA GLY A 243 3.13 17.84 10.51
C GLY A 243 3.52 19.19 9.90
N PHE A 244 2.53 20.06 9.68
CA PHE A 244 2.71 21.36 9.02
C PHE A 244 2.26 22.51 9.89
N ARG A 245 2.96 23.65 9.83
CA ARG A 245 2.47 24.87 10.49
C ARG A 245 1.21 25.40 9.80
N ARG A 246 0.38 26.14 10.53
CA ARG A 246 -0.86 26.71 9.98
C ARG A 246 -0.62 27.57 8.74
N SER A 247 0.44 28.37 8.73
CA SER A 247 0.83 29.19 7.58
C SER A 247 1.32 28.39 6.37
N GLN A 248 1.69 27.11 6.55
CA GLN A 248 2.23 26.24 5.50
C GLN A 248 1.17 25.32 4.89
N LEU A 249 0.07 25.06 5.61
CA LEU A 249 -0.93 24.06 5.20
C LEU A 249 -1.52 24.29 3.82
N MET A 250 -2.18 25.43 3.62
CA MET A 250 -2.85 25.72 2.34
C MET A 250 -1.85 25.90 1.20
N PRO A 251 -0.71 26.61 1.37
CA PRO A 251 0.33 26.63 0.35
C PRO A 251 0.85 25.25 -0.04
N TYR A 252 1.04 24.34 0.92
CA TYR A 252 1.45 22.97 0.65
C TYR A 252 0.39 22.21 -0.15
N LEU A 253 -0.86 22.19 0.35
CA LEU A 253 -1.97 21.46 -0.27
C LEU A 253 -2.28 21.98 -1.69
N GLN A 254 -2.36 23.29 -1.88
CA GLN A 254 -2.62 23.87 -3.20
C GLN A 254 -1.48 23.62 -4.19
N ALA A 255 -0.27 23.33 -3.73
CA ALA A 255 0.83 22.92 -4.61
C ALA A 255 0.76 21.44 -5.02
N ARG A 256 -0.13 20.62 -4.43
CA ARG A 256 -0.23 19.18 -4.74
C ARG A 256 -1.18 18.94 -5.91
N ARG A 257 -0.72 18.18 -6.92
CA ARG A 257 -1.56 17.81 -8.08
C ARG A 257 -2.81 17.03 -7.68
N TRP A 258 -2.70 16.11 -6.73
CA TRP A 258 -3.83 15.30 -6.26
C TRP A 258 -5.01 16.13 -5.73
N VAL A 259 -4.75 17.31 -5.15
CA VAL A 259 -5.82 18.21 -4.68
C VAL A 259 -6.64 18.70 -5.86
N HIS A 260 -5.98 19.10 -6.95
CA HIS A 260 -6.65 19.60 -8.17
C HIS A 260 -7.33 18.49 -8.95
N ASP A 261 -6.76 17.29 -8.94
CA ASP A 261 -7.33 16.13 -9.63
C ASP A 261 -8.59 15.61 -8.92
N PHE A 262 -8.58 15.51 -7.58
CA PHE A 262 -9.72 14.99 -6.82
C PHE A 262 -10.84 16.01 -6.58
N ALA A 263 -10.55 17.32 -6.53
CA ALA A 263 -11.57 18.33 -6.24
C ALA A 263 -12.79 18.31 -7.19
N PRO A 264 -12.63 18.12 -8.52
CA PRO A 264 -13.76 17.95 -9.44
C PRO A 264 -14.68 16.78 -9.11
N LEU A 265 -14.15 15.66 -8.59
CA LEU A 265 -14.97 14.51 -8.18
C LEU A 265 -15.86 14.82 -6.97
N ALA A 266 -15.45 15.80 -6.16
CA ALA A 266 -16.23 16.34 -5.05
C ALA A 266 -17.15 17.50 -5.45
N GLY A 267 -17.05 18.00 -6.69
CA GLY A 267 -17.78 19.17 -7.16
C GLY A 267 -17.36 20.49 -6.50
N LEU A 268 -16.11 20.57 -6.02
CA LEU A 268 -15.59 21.72 -5.29
C LEU A 268 -14.39 22.37 -6.03
N PRO A 269 -14.14 23.67 -5.82
CA PRO A 269 -12.84 24.28 -6.11
C PRO A 269 -11.73 23.61 -5.28
N SER A 270 -10.50 23.60 -5.81
CA SER A 270 -9.36 22.91 -5.18
C SER A 270 -9.01 23.43 -3.78
N GLU A 271 -9.15 24.74 -3.55
CA GLU A 271 -8.95 25.34 -2.23
C GLU A 271 -9.98 24.85 -1.20
N GLU A 272 -11.28 24.90 -1.53
CA GLU A 272 -12.36 24.42 -0.64
C GLU A 272 -12.26 22.91 -0.38
N PHE A 273 -11.87 22.14 -1.40
CA PHE A 273 -11.61 20.71 -1.26
C PHE A 273 -10.46 20.44 -0.26
N ALA A 274 -9.34 21.16 -0.40
CA ALA A 274 -8.21 21.04 0.53
C ALA A 274 -8.61 21.41 1.97
N GLU A 275 -9.36 22.49 2.17
CA GLU A 275 -9.90 22.86 3.49
C GLU A 275 -10.78 21.75 4.08
N ARG A 276 -11.62 21.14 3.24
CA ARG A 276 -12.50 20.05 3.65
C ARG A 276 -11.71 18.80 4.05
N VAL A 277 -10.65 18.45 3.34
CA VAL A 277 -9.76 17.32 3.70
C VAL A 277 -9.16 17.54 5.10
N VAL A 278 -8.66 18.76 5.38
CA VAL A 278 -8.11 19.12 6.71
C VAL A 278 -9.20 19.04 7.79
N SER A 279 -10.38 19.61 7.52
CA SER A 279 -11.53 19.60 8.43
C SER A 279 -12.00 18.19 8.77
N ASP A 280 -12.03 17.29 7.78
CA ASP A 280 -12.45 15.90 7.98
C ASP A 280 -11.41 15.08 8.76
N LEU A 281 -10.11 15.32 8.59
CA LEU A 281 -9.07 14.72 9.45
C LEU A 281 -9.17 15.20 10.89
N LEU A 282 -9.40 16.51 11.12
CA LEU A 282 -9.65 17.06 12.45
C LEU A 282 -10.91 16.46 13.08
N ARG A 283 -12.02 16.39 12.34
CA ARG A 283 -13.30 15.85 12.83
C ARG A 283 -13.23 14.37 13.17
N SER A 284 -12.52 13.59 12.36
CA SER A 284 -12.30 12.16 12.63
C SER A 284 -11.28 11.91 13.74
N GLY A 285 -10.59 12.95 14.22
CA GLY A 285 -9.54 12.84 15.21
C GLY A 285 -8.26 12.19 14.69
N ALA A 286 -8.11 12.05 13.36
CA ALA A 286 -6.91 11.51 12.69
C ALA A 286 -5.78 12.54 12.54
N ALA A 287 -6.08 13.82 12.79
CA ALA A 287 -5.10 14.88 12.97
C ALA A 287 -5.54 15.81 14.10
N CYS A 288 -4.59 16.48 14.73
CA CYS A 288 -4.86 17.50 15.73
C CYS A 288 -3.86 18.66 15.66
N TRP A 289 -4.23 19.79 16.24
CA TRP A 289 -3.33 20.92 16.42
C TRP A 289 -2.51 20.73 17.70
N GLN A 290 -1.19 20.76 17.57
CA GLN A 290 -0.23 20.92 18.64
C GLN A 290 0.42 22.30 18.47
N ASP A 291 0.01 23.25 19.30
CA ASP A 291 0.32 24.67 19.14
C ASP A 291 -0.06 25.20 17.74
N ASP A 292 0.93 25.62 16.95
CA ASP A 292 0.74 26.11 15.58
C ASP A 292 0.92 25.03 14.50
N ARG A 293 1.11 23.75 14.89
CA ARG A 293 1.38 22.65 13.96
C ARG A 293 0.23 21.66 13.92
N LEU A 294 -0.28 21.36 12.73
CA LEU A 294 -1.18 20.24 12.49
C LEU A 294 -0.36 18.97 12.35
N VAL A 295 -0.63 17.96 13.17
CA VAL A 295 0.09 16.68 13.18
C VAL A 295 -0.87 15.51 13.06
N SER A 296 -0.38 14.36 12.57
CA SER A 296 -1.13 13.10 12.58
C SER A 296 -1.25 12.54 13.99
N THR A 297 -2.42 12.03 14.36
CA THR A 297 -2.66 11.32 15.61
C THR A 297 -2.71 9.79 15.42
N VAL A 298 -2.77 9.33 14.17
CA VAL A 298 -2.72 7.91 13.82
C VAL A 298 -1.36 7.36 14.26
N PRO A 299 -1.28 6.21 14.94
CA PRO A 299 -0.01 5.60 15.33
C PRO A 299 0.93 5.39 14.14
N HIS A 300 2.12 5.98 14.19
CA HIS A 300 3.13 5.92 13.13
C HIS A 300 4.55 5.91 13.72
N SER A 301 5.47 5.24 13.03
CA SER A 301 6.91 5.38 13.23
C SER A 301 7.35 6.79 12.88
N ARG A 302 8.33 7.33 13.61
CA ARG A 302 8.93 8.61 13.24
C ARG A 302 9.75 8.43 11.98
N VAL A 303 9.35 9.10 10.91
CA VAL A 303 10.16 9.29 9.72
C VAL A 303 11.32 10.20 10.11
N GLY A 304 12.55 9.75 9.87
CA GLY A 304 13.78 10.39 10.37
C GLY A 304 13.88 11.88 10.01
N SER A 305 14.44 12.65 10.95
CA SER A 305 14.79 14.08 10.82
C SER A 305 16.08 14.31 10.05
#